data_AF-A0AAE3XZ86-F1
#
_entry.id   AF-A0AAE3XZ86-F1
#
_cell.length_a   1.000
_cell.length_b   1.000
_cell.length_c   1.000
_cell.angle_alpha   90.00
_cell.angle_beta   90.00
_cell.angle_gamma   90.00
#
_symmetry.space_group_name_H-M   'P 1'
#
loop_
_entity.id
_entity.type
_entity.pdbx_description
1 polymer ?
#
loop_
_entity_poly.entity_id
_entity_poly.type
_entity_poly.pdbx_seq_one_letter_code
_entity_poly.pdbx_strand_id
1 'polypeptide(L)'
;MSARHNEYGQPIGPLVPGWTPRSLPPRRPIAGRCCVLEPLDAARHADDLHAAYAQAPDGRDWTYLFVERPIDPAGTRAHIERAAQSADPMHFAVIDRRSGRAIGTLALMRIDPVHGAIEVGSVTFSPLLKQTPMSTEAQYLLMKLAFDELGYRRYEWKCDNFNEPSKRAAARLGFQFEGVFRQAIVYKGRSRDTAWFSITDAEWPMLRTAFERWLAPENFDAEGRQRMALDRFRLPRA
;
A
#
# COMPACT_ATOMS: atom_id res chain seq x y z
N MET A 1 5.94 21.84 14.64
CA MET A 1 6.14 21.51 16.07
C MET A 1 7.30 22.34 16.60
N SER A 2 7.21 22.91 17.80
CA SER A 2 8.33 23.68 18.38
C SER A 2 9.43 22.74 18.86
N ALA A 3 10.69 23.06 18.58
CA ALA A 3 11.84 22.26 19.05
C ALA A 3 11.99 22.41 20.57
N ARG A 4 12.21 21.28 21.26
CA ARG A 4 12.63 21.28 22.67
C ARG A 4 14.15 21.31 22.73
N HIS A 5 14.75 21.62 23.87
CA HIS A 5 16.19 21.54 24.06
C HIS A 5 16.54 20.56 25.18
N ASN A 6 17.64 19.80 25.05
CA ASN A 6 18.17 18.91 26.10
C ASN A 6 19.01 19.68 27.14
N GLU A 7 19.60 18.98 28.14
CA GLU A 7 20.43 19.62 29.16
C GLU A 7 21.68 20.36 28.61
N TYR A 8 22.06 20.10 27.37
CA TYR A 8 23.18 20.74 26.67
C TYR A 8 22.75 21.91 25.75
N GLY A 9 21.46 22.25 25.74
CA GLY A 9 20.94 23.31 24.87
C GLY A 9 20.84 22.92 23.38
N GLN A 10 20.82 21.62 23.06
CA GLN A 10 20.68 21.13 21.68
C GLN A 10 19.21 20.89 21.34
N PRO A 11 18.74 21.23 20.12
CA PRO A 11 17.35 21.00 19.74
C PRO A 11 17.05 19.50 19.59
N ILE A 12 15.93 19.08 20.17
CA ILE A 12 15.41 17.71 20.16
C ILE A 12 13.91 17.69 19.85
N GLY A 13 13.43 16.54 19.39
CA GLY A 13 12.02 16.32 19.07
C GLY A 13 11.09 16.37 20.29
N PRO A 14 9.76 16.37 20.06
CA PRO A 14 8.78 16.28 21.15
C PRO A 14 8.89 14.94 21.88
N LEU A 15 8.47 14.91 23.15
CA LEU A 15 8.31 13.65 23.87
C LEU A 15 7.15 12.84 23.28
N VAL A 16 7.25 11.52 23.42
CA VAL A 16 6.17 10.57 23.14
C VAL A 16 5.90 9.80 24.45
N PRO A 17 5.21 10.40 25.43
CA PRO A 17 5.01 9.78 26.73
C PRO A 17 4.29 8.43 26.60
N GLY A 18 4.77 7.43 27.33
CA GLY A 18 4.15 6.10 27.32
C GLY A 18 4.29 5.32 26.00
N TRP A 19 5.26 5.67 25.15
CA TRP A 19 5.56 4.88 23.96
C TRP A 19 5.96 3.44 24.32
N THR A 20 5.36 2.48 23.63
CA THR A 20 5.69 1.06 23.72
C THR A 20 5.68 0.45 22.31
N PRO A 21 6.41 -0.65 22.06
CA PRO A 21 6.32 -1.34 20.78
C PRO A 21 4.88 -1.67 20.40
N ARG A 22 4.55 -1.54 19.11
CA ARG A 22 3.23 -1.88 18.57
C ARG A 22 3.10 -3.38 18.30
N SER A 23 1.89 -3.86 18.07
CA SER A 23 1.68 -5.26 17.65
C SER A 23 2.10 -5.48 16.21
N LEU A 24 2.47 -6.71 15.86
CA LEU A 24 2.60 -7.10 14.45
C LEU A 24 1.21 -7.14 13.78
N PRO A 25 1.12 -6.87 12.46
CA PRO A 25 -0.15 -6.98 11.75
C PRO A 25 -0.67 -8.43 11.78
N PRO A 26 -1.98 -8.65 12.01
CA PRO A 26 -2.54 -9.99 12.08
C PRO A 26 -2.69 -10.61 10.69
N ARG A 27 -2.44 -11.91 10.57
CA ARG A 27 -2.71 -12.70 9.37
C ARG A 27 -4.18 -13.13 9.32
N ARG A 28 -5.07 -12.19 8.99
CA ARG A 28 -6.51 -12.45 8.85
C ARG A 28 -7.11 -11.66 7.70
N PRO A 29 -8.29 -12.08 7.18
CA PRO A 29 -9.02 -11.27 6.22
C PRO A 29 -9.39 -9.88 6.75
N ILE A 30 -9.37 -8.89 5.86
CA ILE A 30 -9.78 -7.50 6.13
C ILE A 30 -10.86 -7.13 5.11
N ALA A 31 -12.10 -6.99 5.57
CA ALA A 31 -13.23 -6.71 4.70
C ALA A 31 -13.39 -5.21 4.44
N GLY A 32 -13.48 -4.85 3.16
CA GLY A 32 -13.97 -3.56 2.67
C GLY A 32 -15.33 -3.67 2.01
N ARG A 33 -15.81 -2.59 1.40
CA ARG A 33 -17.09 -2.56 0.68
C ARG A 33 -16.96 -3.14 -0.73
N CYS A 34 -15.88 -2.81 -1.43
CA CYS A 34 -15.61 -3.22 -2.81
C CYS A 34 -14.71 -4.47 -2.88
N CYS A 35 -13.74 -4.61 -1.98
CA CYS A 35 -12.83 -5.75 -1.93
C CYS A 35 -12.67 -6.35 -0.53
N VAL A 36 -12.08 -7.55 -0.46
CA VAL A 36 -11.55 -8.14 0.77
C VAL A 36 -10.05 -8.36 0.57
N LEU A 37 -9.25 -8.05 1.59
CA LEU A 37 -7.85 -8.44 1.62
C LEU A 37 -7.73 -9.77 2.36
N GLU A 38 -7.34 -10.83 1.67
CA GLU A 38 -7.10 -12.13 2.28
C GLU A 38 -5.59 -12.37 2.41
N PRO A 39 -5.10 -12.95 3.52
CA PRO A 39 -3.72 -13.43 3.60
C PRO A 39 -3.40 -14.30 2.38
N LEU A 40 -2.26 -14.05 1.74
CA LEU A 40 -1.94 -14.71 0.49
C LEU A 40 -1.79 -16.23 0.69
N ASP A 41 -2.59 -16.98 -0.03
CA ASP A 41 -2.60 -18.45 -0.08
C ASP A 41 -2.51 -18.94 -1.54
N ALA A 42 -1.59 -19.86 -1.84
CA ALA A 42 -1.38 -20.30 -3.22
C ALA A 42 -2.45 -21.29 -3.72
N ALA A 43 -3.00 -22.13 -2.85
CA ALA A 43 -4.07 -23.05 -3.23
C ALA A 43 -5.34 -22.27 -3.63
N ARG A 44 -5.61 -21.16 -2.94
CA ARG A 44 -6.78 -20.31 -3.14
C ARG A 44 -6.62 -19.28 -4.25
N HIS A 45 -5.45 -18.66 -4.40
CA HIS A 45 -5.31 -17.44 -5.21
C HIS A 45 -4.48 -17.58 -6.48
N ALA A 46 -3.63 -18.61 -6.61
CA ALA A 46 -2.65 -18.64 -7.70
C ALA A 46 -3.29 -18.64 -9.09
N ASP A 47 -4.33 -19.43 -9.31
CA ASP A 47 -4.97 -19.57 -10.62
C ASP A 47 -5.74 -18.30 -11.00
N ASP A 48 -6.42 -17.68 -10.02
CA ASP A 48 -7.09 -16.39 -10.18
C ASP A 48 -6.11 -15.26 -10.51
N LEU A 49 -5.00 -15.18 -9.77
CA LEU A 49 -3.95 -14.18 -10.00
C LEU A 49 -3.27 -14.39 -11.34
N HIS A 50 -3.02 -15.64 -11.75
CA HIS A 50 -2.50 -15.94 -13.07
C HIS A 50 -3.43 -15.39 -14.17
N ALA A 51 -4.72 -15.72 -14.10
CA ALA A 51 -5.72 -15.26 -15.06
C ALA A 51 -5.87 -13.72 -15.06
N ALA A 52 -5.78 -13.08 -13.89
CA ALA A 52 -5.86 -11.63 -13.76
C ALA A 52 -4.63 -10.94 -14.37
N TYR A 53 -3.42 -11.42 -14.07
CA TYR A 53 -2.18 -10.88 -14.65
C TYR A 53 -2.08 -11.14 -16.15
N ALA A 54 -2.67 -12.24 -16.65
CA ALA A 54 -2.77 -12.55 -18.07
C ALA A 54 -3.51 -11.49 -18.90
N GLN A 55 -4.40 -10.70 -18.28
CA GLN A 55 -5.11 -9.60 -18.97
C GLN A 55 -4.20 -8.45 -19.39
N ALA A 56 -2.99 -8.35 -18.82
CA ALA A 56 -2.03 -7.33 -19.23
C ALA A 56 -1.40 -7.70 -20.58
N PRO A 57 -1.33 -6.76 -21.54
CA PRO A 57 -0.84 -7.03 -22.90
C PRO A 57 0.64 -7.45 -22.94
N ASP A 58 1.43 -7.07 -21.91
CA ASP A 58 2.84 -7.39 -21.80
C ASP A 58 3.32 -7.36 -20.33
N GLY A 59 4.64 -7.40 -20.12
CA GLY A 59 5.29 -7.41 -18.80
C GLY A 59 5.49 -6.05 -18.14
N ARG A 60 5.03 -4.93 -18.72
CA ARG A 60 5.36 -3.57 -18.21
C ARG A 60 4.90 -3.31 -16.78
N ASP A 61 3.89 -4.06 -16.32
CA ASP A 61 3.36 -4.00 -14.97
C ASP A 61 4.37 -4.46 -13.91
N TRP A 62 5.42 -5.18 -14.34
CA TRP A 62 6.46 -5.77 -13.50
C TRP A 62 7.81 -5.06 -13.67
N THR A 63 7.88 -4.00 -14.48
CA THR A 63 9.13 -3.28 -14.77
C THR A 63 9.85 -2.84 -13.50
N TYR A 64 9.11 -2.29 -12.53
CA TYR A 64 9.68 -1.73 -11.30
C TYR A 64 9.56 -2.66 -10.08
N LEU A 65 9.12 -3.90 -10.27
CA LEU A 65 9.12 -4.93 -9.23
C LEU A 65 10.48 -5.64 -9.19
N PHE A 66 10.78 -6.29 -8.07
CA PHE A 66 12.02 -7.06 -7.90
C PHE A 66 12.04 -8.38 -8.67
N VAL A 67 10.87 -8.85 -9.09
CA VAL A 67 10.67 -10.12 -9.79
C VAL A 67 10.17 -9.86 -11.22
N GLU A 68 10.36 -10.84 -12.10
CA GLU A 68 9.73 -10.84 -13.41
C GLU A 68 8.30 -11.37 -13.35
N ARG A 69 7.49 -10.97 -14.34
CA ARG A 69 6.16 -11.54 -14.54
C ARG A 69 6.28 -13.05 -14.74
N PRO A 70 5.60 -13.88 -13.93
CA PRO A 70 5.55 -15.31 -14.19
C PRO A 70 4.96 -15.61 -15.57
N ILE A 71 5.59 -16.53 -16.30
CA ILE A 71 5.25 -16.82 -17.71
C ILE A 71 4.01 -17.72 -17.78
N ASP A 72 3.93 -18.72 -16.91
CA ASP A 72 2.91 -19.77 -16.95
C ASP A 72 2.21 -19.96 -15.58
N PRO A 73 1.16 -20.80 -15.50
CA PRO A 73 0.46 -21.06 -14.25
C PRO A 73 1.36 -21.66 -13.16
N ALA A 74 2.28 -22.55 -13.51
CA ALA A 74 3.19 -23.20 -12.56
C ALA A 74 4.16 -22.19 -11.92
N GLY A 75 4.73 -21.29 -12.73
CA GLY A 75 5.57 -20.19 -12.29
C GLY A 75 4.81 -19.19 -11.44
N THR A 76 3.53 -18.94 -11.77
CA THR A 76 2.67 -18.08 -10.94
C THR A 76 2.44 -18.73 -9.58
N ARG A 77 2.06 -20.01 -9.54
CA ARG A 77 1.88 -20.77 -8.29
C ARG A 77 3.15 -20.74 -7.44
N ALA A 78 4.31 -21.05 -8.01
CA ALA A 78 5.58 -21.02 -7.28
C ALA A 78 5.97 -19.60 -6.80
N HIS A 79 5.57 -18.55 -7.52
CA HIS A 79 5.73 -17.17 -7.05
C HIS A 79 4.83 -16.86 -5.85
N ILE A 80 3.56 -17.24 -5.92
CA ILE A 80 2.57 -17.01 -4.86
C ILE A 80 2.88 -17.85 -3.62
N GLU A 81 3.34 -19.09 -3.76
CA GLU A 81 3.76 -19.95 -2.63
C GLU A 81 4.90 -19.31 -1.83
N ARG A 82 5.93 -18.79 -2.51
CA ARG A 82 7.04 -18.09 -1.85
C ARG A 82 6.57 -16.81 -1.15
N ALA A 83 5.69 -16.04 -1.79
CA ALA A 83 5.15 -14.82 -1.20
C ALA A 83 4.24 -15.10 0.02
N ALA A 84 3.47 -16.18 -0.02
CA ALA A 84 2.60 -16.63 1.08
C ALA A 84 3.37 -17.06 2.34
N GLN A 85 4.56 -17.64 2.16
CA GLN A 85 5.42 -18.08 3.27
C GLN A 85 6.15 -16.92 3.98
N SER A 86 6.23 -15.76 3.33
CA SER A 86 6.94 -14.61 3.85
C SER A 86 6.26 -14.01 5.09
N ALA A 87 7.04 -13.74 6.13
CA ALA A 87 6.61 -12.98 7.31
C ALA A 87 6.71 -11.47 7.08
N ASP A 88 7.76 -11.04 6.38
CA ASP A 88 7.99 -9.66 5.95
C ASP A 88 8.72 -9.72 4.59
N PRO A 89 8.08 -9.34 3.47
CA PRO A 89 6.72 -8.77 3.38
C PRO A 89 5.60 -9.75 3.77
N MET A 90 4.55 -9.26 4.44
CA MET A 90 3.31 -9.97 4.70
C MET A 90 2.31 -9.68 3.57
N HIS A 91 2.13 -10.65 2.67
CA HIS A 91 1.34 -10.48 1.46
C HIS A 91 -0.17 -10.74 1.66
N PHE A 92 -0.97 -9.96 0.94
CA PHE A 92 -2.41 -10.11 0.81
C PHE A 92 -2.83 -10.21 -0.66
N ALA A 93 -3.81 -11.06 -0.93
CA ALA A 93 -4.58 -11.04 -2.16
C ALA A 93 -5.73 -10.02 -2.06
N VAL A 94 -5.98 -9.28 -3.14
CA VAL A 94 -7.15 -8.40 -3.27
C VAL A 94 -8.25 -9.18 -3.96
N ILE A 95 -9.29 -9.52 -3.20
CA ILE A 95 -10.45 -10.28 -3.68
C ILE A 95 -11.53 -9.30 -4.12
N ASP A 96 -11.92 -9.36 -5.39
CA ASP A 96 -13.11 -8.64 -5.88
C ASP A 96 -14.36 -9.31 -5.30
N ARG A 97 -15.17 -8.56 -4.55
CA ARG A 97 -16.38 -9.10 -3.92
C ARG A 97 -17.44 -9.53 -4.93
N ARG A 98 -17.44 -8.96 -6.14
CA ARG A 98 -18.44 -9.29 -7.18
C ARG A 98 -18.16 -10.65 -7.80
N SER A 99 -16.91 -10.91 -8.15
CA SER A 99 -16.51 -12.17 -8.79
C SER A 99 -16.05 -13.24 -7.80
N GLY A 100 -15.66 -12.86 -6.58
CA GLY A 100 -15.03 -13.75 -5.60
C GLY A 100 -13.58 -14.13 -5.95
N ARG A 101 -12.97 -13.45 -6.91
CA ARG A 101 -11.65 -13.81 -7.47
C ARG A 101 -10.54 -12.90 -6.96
N ALA A 102 -9.35 -13.47 -6.82
CA ALA A 102 -8.14 -12.68 -6.55
C ALA A 102 -7.67 -11.95 -7.82
N ILE A 103 -7.60 -10.61 -7.77
CA ILE A 103 -7.29 -9.78 -8.95
C ILE A 103 -6.01 -8.93 -8.78
N GLY A 104 -5.26 -9.13 -7.71
CA GLY A 104 -3.98 -8.48 -7.48
C GLY A 104 -3.47 -8.75 -6.08
N THR A 105 -2.29 -8.22 -5.77
CA THR A 105 -1.65 -8.37 -4.47
C THR A 105 -1.01 -7.07 -3.99
N LEU A 106 -0.85 -6.95 -2.68
CA LEU A 106 -0.04 -5.93 -2.00
C LEU A 106 0.43 -6.51 -0.66
N ALA A 107 1.43 -5.89 -0.04
CA ALA A 107 1.99 -6.38 1.22
C ALA A 107 2.28 -5.26 2.21
N LEU A 108 2.22 -5.60 3.50
CA LEU A 108 2.87 -4.84 4.55
C LEU A 108 4.29 -5.35 4.72
N MET A 109 5.29 -4.47 4.80
CA MET A 109 6.69 -4.86 4.85
C MET A 109 7.54 -3.87 5.65
N ARG A 110 8.80 -4.25 5.91
CA ARG A 110 9.73 -3.52 6.77
C ARG A 110 9.06 -3.10 8.08
N ILE A 111 8.41 -4.08 8.70
CA ILE A 111 7.57 -3.89 9.87
C ILE A 111 8.50 -3.61 11.06
N ASP A 112 8.34 -2.42 11.64
CA ASP A 112 9.12 -1.99 12.79
C ASP A 112 8.17 -1.69 13.97
N PRO A 113 7.88 -2.70 14.80
CA PRO A 113 7.06 -2.55 15.98
C PRO A 113 7.65 -1.59 17.00
N VAL A 114 8.98 -1.55 17.13
CA VAL A 114 9.69 -0.76 18.14
C VAL A 114 9.47 0.73 17.89
N HIS A 115 9.49 1.14 16.63
CA HIS A 115 9.30 2.54 16.24
C HIS A 115 7.89 2.83 15.70
N GLY A 116 7.06 1.81 15.52
CA GLY A 116 5.71 1.95 14.98
C GLY A 116 5.73 2.45 13.55
N ALA A 117 6.64 1.92 12.75
CA ALA A 117 6.76 2.23 11.32
C ALA A 117 6.49 0.98 10.48
N ILE A 118 5.80 1.15 9.36
CA ILE A 118 5.47 0.04 8.45
C ILE A 118 5.35 0.55 7.03
N GLU A 119 5.73 -0.25 6.05
CA GLU A 119 5.67 0.09 4.63
C GLU A 119 4.57 -0.69 3.92
N VAL A 120 3.86 -0.06 2.99
CA VAL A 120 3.12 -0.78 1.96
C VAL A 120 3.94 -0.90 0.69
N GLY A 121 4.08 -2.14 0.22
CA GLY A 121 4.93 -2.47 -0.90
C GLY A 121 4.47 -3.73 -1.61
N SER A 122 5.32 -4.25 -2.49
CA SER A 122 5.02 -5.41 -3.34
C SER A 122 3.66 -5.32 -4.06
N VAL A 123 3.25 -4.09 -4.42
CA VAL A 123 1.95 -3.81 -5.03
C VAL A 123 1.96 -4.31 -6.47
N THR A 124 1.20 -5.37 -6.72
CA THR A 124 1.07 -6.00 -8.04
C THR A 124 -0.41 -6.07 -8.41
N PHE A 125 -0.91 -4.99 -8.99
CA PHE A 125 -2.32 -4.88 -9.39
C PHE A 125 -2.48 -5.23 -10.86
N SER A 126 -3.41 -6.15 -11.17
CA SER A 126 -3.76 -6.47 -12.56
C SER A 126 -4.53 -5.31 -13.23
N PRO A 127 -4.72 -5.35 -14.56
CA PRO A 127 -5.60 -4.41 -15.25
C PRO A 127 -7.02 -4.35 -14.69
N LEU A 128 -7.53 -5.46 -14.13
CA LEU A 128 -8.86 -5.52 -13.50
C LEU A 128 -8.95 -4.67 -12.22
N LEU A 129 -7.81 -4.41 -11.57
CA LEU A 129 -7.75 -3.71 -10.29
C LEU A 129 -7.31 -2.25 -10.46
N LYS A 130 -6.39 -1.97 -11.39
CA LYS A 130 -5.83 -0.63 -11.59
C LYS A 130 -6.89 0.43 -11.88
N GLN A 131 -6.74 1.59 -11.25
CA GLN A 131 -7.61 2.75 -11.46
C GLN A 131 -9.10 2.49 -11.13
N THR A 132 -9.38 1.49 -10.28
CA THR A 132 -10.72 1.21 -9.76
C THR A 132 -10.88 1.66 -8.31
N PRO A 133 -12.12 1.80 -7.79
CA PRO A 133 -12.36 2.00 -6.36
C PRO A 133 -11.72 0.91 -5.49
N MET A 134 -11.70 -0.35 -5.94
CA MET A 134 -11.07 -1.46 -5.24
C MET A 134 -9.57 -1.25 -5.00
N SER A 135 -8.83 -0.68 -5.96
CA SER A 135 -7.40 -0.40 -5.76
C SER A 135 -7.15 0.64 -4.68
N THR A 136 -8.05 1.62 -4.56
CA THR A 136 -7.95 2.66 -3.52
C THR A 136 -8.40 2.11 -2.18
N GLU A 137 -9.44 1.27 -2.16
CA GLU A 137 -9.92 0.63 -0.94
C GLU A 137 -8.88 -0.36 -0.37
N ALA A 138 -8.20 -1.15 -1.21
CA ALA A 138 -7.14 -2.04 -0.78
C ALA A 138 -6.02 -1.30 -0.01
N GLN A 139 -5.63 -0.13 -0.50
CA GLN A 139 -4.65 0.73 0.19
C GLN A 139 -5.23 1.29 1.50
N TYR A 140 -6.48 1.77 1.45
CA TYR A 140 -7.18 2.29 2.61
C TYR A 140 -7.29 1.27 3.75
N LEU A 141 -7.62 0.01 3.45
CA LEU A 141 -7.76 -1.05 4.46
C LEU A 141 -6.45 -1.30 5.21
N LEU A 142 -5.31 -1.30 4.52
CA LEU A 142 -4.00 -1.46 5.17
C LEU A 142 -3.56 -0.21 5.96
N MET A 143 -3.84 0.99 5.45
CA MET A 143 -3.62 2.23 6.21
C MET A 143 -4.46 2.24 7.50
N LYS A 144 -5.74 1.88 7.38
CA LYS A 144 -6.66 1.79 8.51
C LYS A 144 -6.18 0.78 9.54
N LEU A 145 -5.74 -0.40 9.11
CA LEU A 145 -5.14 -1.40 10.01
C LEU A 145 -3.91 -0.81 10.75
N ALA A 146 -2.98 -0.21 10.02
CA ALA A 146 -1.75 0.34 10.60
C ALA A 146 -2.03 1.42 11.65
N PHE A 147 -2.91 2.39 11.33
CA PHE A 147 -3.17 3.53 12.21
C PHE A 147 -4.24 3.25 13.27
N ASP A 148 -5.44 2.79 12.88
CA ASP A 148 -6.58 2.69 13.80
C ASP A 148 -6.47 1.49 14.75
N GLU A 149 -5.97 0.35 14.27
CA GLU A 149 -5.93 -0.90 15.05
C GLU A 149 -4.56 -1.13 15.69
N LEU A 150 -3.48 -0.95 14.93
CA LEU A 150 -2.13 -1.24 15.43
C LEU A 150 -1.45 -0.02 16.10
N GLY A 151 -1.97 1.18 15.89
CA GLY A 151 -1.44 2.42 16.48
C GLY A 151 -0.04 2.79 15.97
N TYR A 152 0.34 2.37 14.76
CA TYR A 152 1.59 2.77 14.12
C TYR A 152 1.58 4.28 13.87
N ARG A 153 2.75 4.89 13.92
CA ARG A 153 2.92 6.35 13.81
C ARG A 153 3.38 6.79 12.43
N ARG A 154 3.86 5.85 11.62
CA ARG A 154 4.41 6.12 10.29
C ARG A 154 4.06 4.99 9.33
N TYR A 155 3.48 5.36 8.19
CA TYR A 155 3.14 4.47 7.09
C TYR A 155 3.88 4.90 5.83
N GLU A 156 4.73 4.02 5.29
CA GLU A 156 5.68 4.36 4.23
C GLU A 156 5.23 3.85 2.86
N TRP A 157 5.59 4.61 1.82
CA TRP A 157 5.54 4.19 0.44
C TRP A 157 6.88 4.47 -0.23
N LYS A 158 7.38 3.49 -0.98
CA LYS A 158 8.60 3.65 -1.77
C LYS A 158 8.44 3.12 -3.16
N CYS A 159 9.13 3.77 -4.08
CA CYS A 159 9.23 3.29 -5.44
C CYS A 159 10.58 3.63 -6.05
N ASP A 160 10.86 2.99 -7.19
CA ASP A 160 11.88 3.48 -8.11
C ASP A 160 11.56 4.93 -8.47
N ASN A 161 12.56 5.82 -8.43
CA ASN A 161 12.38 7.24 -8.71
C ASN A 161 11.88 7.51 -10.15
N PHE A 162 12.14 6.59 -11.09
CA PHE A 162 11.61 6.64 -12.45
C PHE A 162 10.19 6.09 -12.58
N ASN A 163 9.62 5.48 -11.53
CA ASN A 163 8.25 4.96 -11.55
C ASN A 163 7.23 6.08 -11.28
N GLU A 164 7.03 6.94 -12.28
CA GLU A 164 6.09 8.07 -12.20
C GLU A 164 4.64 7.63 -11.86
N PRO A 165 4.09 6.53 -12.40
CA PRO A 165 2.77 6.05 -11.99
C PRO A 165 2.67 5.78 -10.49
N SER A 166 3.70 5.19 -9.88
CA SER A 166 3.74 4.92 -8.43
C SER A 166 3.84 6.20 -7.61
N LYS A 167 4.68 7.16 -8.01
CA LYS A 167 4.78 8.48 -7.34
C LYS A 167 3.45 9.23 -7.38
N ARG A 168 2.75 9.24 -8.52
CA ARG A 168 1.41 9.83 -8.63
C ARG A 168 0.38 9.12 -7.76
N ALA A 169 0.47 7.79 -7.63
CA ALA A 169 -0.39 7.03 -6.73
C ALA A 169 -0.16 7.43 -5.27
N ALA A 170 1.09 7.47 -4.81
CA ALA A 170 1.44 7.91 -3.46
C ALA A 170 0.89 9.32 -3.16
N ALA A 171 1.16 10.28 -4.05
CA ALA A 171 0.67 11.65 -3.91
C ALA A 171 -0.87 11.74 -3.91
N ARG A 172 -1.56 10.96 -4.74
CA ARG A 172 -3.04 10.87 -4.77
C ARG A 172 -3.60 10.29 -3.46
N LEU A 173 -2.90 9.32 -2.86
CA LEU A 173 -3.36 8.62 -1.66
C LEU A 173 -3.10 9.41 -0.36
N GLY A 174 -2.27 10.45 -0.37
CA GLY A 174 -2.03 11.30 0.80
C GLY A 174 -0.61 11.27 1.32
N PHE A 175 0.25 10.44 0.75
CA PHE A 175 1.63 10.38 1.16
C PHE A 175 2.38 11.66 0.80
N GLN A 176 3.16 12.16 1.75
CA GLN A 176 4.07 13.30 1.59
C GLN A 176 5.44 12.81 1.11
N PHE A 177 6.02 13.50 0.13
CA PHE A 177 7.36 13.18 -0.36
C PHE A 177 8.44 13.64 0.62
N GLU A 178 9.43 12.80 0.88
CA GLU A 178 10.48 13.07 1.88
C GLU A 178 11.88 13.10 1.29
N GLY A 179 12.08 12.56 0.08
CA GLY A 179 13.37 12.63 -0.60
C GLY A 179 13.66 11.44 -1.50
N VAL A 180 14.84 11.48 -2.11
CA VAL A 180 15.38 10.41 -2.96
C VAL A 180 16.70 9.93 -2.39
N PHE A 181 16.77 8.63 -2.10
CA PHE A 181 18.03 7.97 -1.78
C PHE A 181 18.68 7.55 -3.10
N ARG A 182 19.80 8.21 -3.44
CA ARG A 182 20.57 7.94 -4.66
C ARG A 182 21.31 6.61 -4.53
N GLN A 183 21.35 5.83 -5.60
CA GLN A 183 22.01 4.52 -5.67
C GLN A 183 21.62 3.58 -4.51
N ALA A 184 20.36 3.67 -4.07
CA ALA A 184 19.90 2.98 -2.87
C ALA A 184 20.04 1.46 -2.99
N ILE A 185 19.71 0.90 -4.16
CA ILE A 185 19.79 -0.53 -4.45
C ILE A 185 20.11 -0.79 -5.93
N VAL A 186 20.50 -2.04 -6.23
CA VAL A 186 20.60 -2.58 -7.59
C VAL A 186 19.54 -3.68 -7.75
N TYR A 187 18.75 -3.64 -8.82
CA TYR A 187 17.77 -4.68 -9.14
C TYR A 187 17.73 -4.89 -10.65
N LYS A 188 17.47 -6.12 -11.11
CA LYS A 188 17.42 -6.45 -12.55
C LYS A 188 18.62 -5.90 -13.34
N GLY A 189 19.82 -5.95 -12.75
CA GLY A 189 21.06 -5.44 -13.36
C GLY A 189 21.18 -3.92 -13.49
N ARG A 190 20.31 -3.12 -12.87
CA ARG A 190 20.33 -1.64 -12.95
C ARG A 190 20.27 -0.95 -11.58
N SER A 191 20.82 0.25 -11.52
CA SER A 191 20.74 1.13 -10.33
C SER A 191 19.30 1.60 -10.10
N ARG A 192 18.90 1.73 -8.84
CA ARG A 192 17.66 2.35 -8.42
C ARG A 192 17.92 3.44 -7.38
N ASP A 193 17.59 4.65 -7.77
CA ASP A 193 17.29 5.71 -6.83
C ASP A 193 15.90 5.45 -6.26
N THR A 194 15.75 5.54 -4.94
CA THR A 194 14.48 5.26 -4.27
C THR A 194 13.84 6.54 -3.80
N ALA A 195 12.64 6.84 -4.32
CA ALA A 195 11.81 7.93 -3.82
C ALA A 195 11.02 7.45 -2.59
N TRP A 196 11.05 8.26 -1.53
CA TRP A 196 10.42 7.97 -0.25
C TRP A 196 9.24 8.91 0.00
N PHE A 197 8.14 8.31 0.47
CA PHE A 197 6.96 9.04 0.89
C PHE A 197 6.41 8.45 2.20
N SER A 198 5.69 9.25 2.98
CA SER A 198 5.08 8.78 4.22
C SER A 198 3.72 9.42 4.52
N ILE A 199 2.95 8.76 5.39
CA ILE A 199 1.82 9.32 6.13
C ILE A 199 2.13 9.13 7.61
N THR A 200 1.80 10.14 8.42
CA THR A 200 1.93 10.11 9.88
C THR A 200 0.59 9.91 10.58
N ASP A 201 0.64 9.47 11.84
CA ASP A 201 -0.52 9.37 12.74
C ASP A 201 -1.32 10.68 12.83
N ALA A 202 -0.65 11.83 12.82
CA ALA A 202 -1.28 13.14 12.87
C ALA A 202 -2.07 13.49 11.58
N GLU A 203 -1.64 13.00 10.43
CA GLU A 203 -2.31 13.24 9.13
C GLU A 203 -3.48 12.28 8.89
N TRP A 204 -3.42 11.09 9.51
CA TRP A 204 -4.38 10.02 9.28
C TRP A 204 -5.85 10.39 9.50
N PRO A 205 -6.29 11.08 10.57
CA PRO A 205 -7.71 11.36 10.80
C PRO A 205 -8.39 12.13 9.65
N MET A 206 -7.68 13.10 9.06
CA MET A 206 -8.15 13.85 7.90
C MET A 206 -8.20 12.93 6.66
N LEU A 207 -7.14 12.15 6.43
CA LEU A 207 -7.09 11.23 5.29
C LEU A 207 -8.18 10.16 5.38
N ARG A 208 -8.39 9.55 6.54
CA ARG A 208 -9.47 8.59 6.80
C ARG A 208 -10.82 9.14 6.37
N THR A 209 -11.14 10.36 6.81
CA THR A 209 -12.38 11.05 6.44
C THR A 209 -12.49 11.26 4.92
N ALA A 210 -11.39 11.62 4.27
CA ALA A 210 -11.36 11.80 2.83
C ALA A 210 -11.55 10.48 2.06
N PHE A 211 -10.90 9.40 2.50
CA PHE A 211 -11.08 8.06 1.94
C PHE A 211 -12.51 7.57 2.09
N GLU A 212 -13.09 7.67 3.29
CA GLU A 212 -14.45 7.24 3.56
C GLU A 212 -15.47 7.97 2.68
N ARG A 213 -15.34 9.29 2.53
CA ARG A 213 -16.20 10.09 1.65
C ARG A 213 -15.99 9.77 0.16
N TRP A 214 -14.75 9.54 -0.26
CA TRP A 214 -14.47 9.20 -1.66
C TRP A 214 -14.98 7.80 -2.02
N LEU A 215 -14.86 6.86 -1.09
CA LEU A 215 -15.29 5.48 -1.22
C LEU A 215 -16.82 5.34 -1.12
N ALA A 216 -17.51 6.27 -0.46
CA ALA A 216 -18.95 6.24 -0.27
C ALA A 216 -19.70 6.05 -1.62
N PRO A 217 -20.75 5.20 -1.69
CA PRO A 217 -21.49 4.95 -2.94
C PRO A 217 -21.99 6.22 -3.62
N GLU A 218 -22.33 7.24 -2.83
CA GLU A 218 -22.84 8.53 -3.30
C GLU A 218 -21.81 9.29 -4.16
N ASN A 219 -20.52 8.98 -4.02
CA ASN A 219 -19.46 9.57 -4.84
C ASN A 219 -19.31 8.89 -6.22
N PHE A 220 -20.14 7.90 -6.57
CA PHE A 220 -20.10 7.24 -7.87
C PHE A 220 -21.44 7.39 -8.60
N ASP A 221 -21.40 7.56 -9.93
CA ASP A 221 -22.60 7.54 -10.78
C ASP A 221 -23.01 6.10 -11.15
N ALA A 222 -24.10 5.96 -11.92
CA ALA A 222 -24.64 4.66 -12.31
C ALA A 222 -23.65 3.85 -13.18
N GLU A 223 -22.75 4.53 -13.89
CA GLU A 223 -21.69 3.94 -14.71
C GLU A 223 -20.41 3.67 -13.92
N GLY A 224 -20.41 3.93 -12.60
CA GLY A 224 -19.27 3.71 -11.71
C GLY A 224 -18.16 4.76 -11.82
N ARG A 225 -18.43 5.91 -12.46
CA ARG A 225 -17.47 7.02 -12.52
C ARG A 225 -17.56 7.84 -11.24
N GLN A 226 -16.39 8.24 -10.72
CA GLN A 226 -16.34 9.11 -9.54
C GLN A 226 -16.92 10.50 -9.86
N ARG A 227 -17.73 11.04 -8.97
CA ARG A 227 -18.26 12.41 -9.01
C ARG A 227 -17.22 13.42 -8.57
N MET A 228 -16.44 13.06 -7.54
CA MET A 228 -15.34 13.87 -7.05
C MET A 228 -14.09 13.01 -6.82
N ALA A 229 -12.93 13.56 -7.19
CA ALA A 229 -11.65 12.91 -7.01
C ALA A 229 -11.20 12.92 -5.53
N LEU A 230 -10.42 11.91 -5.14
CA LEU A 230 -9.96 11.72 -3.75
C LEU A 230 -9.19 12.95 -3.24
N ASP A 231 -8.41 13.59 -4.10
CA ASP A 231 -7.62 14.76 -3.76
C ASP A 231 -8.46 15.95 -3.29
N ARG A 232 -9.64 16.15 -3.88
CA ARG A 232 -10.61 17.18 -3.49
C ARG A 232 -11.21 16.95 -2.11
N PHE A 233 -11.33 15.70 -1.67
CA PHE A 233 -11.82 15.40 -0.33
C PHE A 233 -10.80 15.68 0.79
N ARG A 234 -9.51 15.84 0.45
CA ARG A 234 -8.42 16.11 1.40
C ARG A 234 -8.18 17.60 1.64
N LEU A 235 -8.80 18.48 0.85
CA LEU A 235 -8.71 19.92 1.06
C LEU A 235 -9.71 20.37 2.14
N PRO A 236 -9.36 21.35 2.99
CA PRO A 236 -10.33 22.00 3.87
C PRO A 236 -11.52 22.49 3.04
N ARG A 237 -12.75 22.32 3.53
CA ARG A 237 -13.90 22.98 2.91
C ARG A 237 -13.66 24.49 3.00
N ALA A 238 -13.70 25.17 1.86
CA ALA A 238 -13.71 26.63 1.80
C ALA A 238 -14.95 27.18 2.51
#